data_AF-A0A372EI33-F1
#
_entry.id   AF-A0A372EI33-F1
#
_cell.length_a   1.000
_cell.length_b   1.000
_cell.length_c   1.000
_cell.angle_alpha   90.00
_cell.angle_beta   90.00
_cell.angle_gamma   90.00
#
_symmetry.space_group_name_H-M   'P 1'
#
loop_
_entity.id
_entity.type
_entity.pdbx_description
1 polymer ?
#
loop_
_entity_poly.entity_id
_entity_poly.type
_entity_poly.pdbx_seq_one_letter_code
_entity_poly.pdbx_strand_id
1 'polypeptide(L)' 'MKPLYPLRRTCKQAVALMIAREDRELPRLERWALRLHLAVCKACPNFERQLLTMRQAMGAWRHYSDDEPR' A
#
# COMPACT_ATOMS: atom_id res chain seq x y z
N MET A 1 6.29 -24.23 -3.13
CA MET A 1 4.97 -24.16 -3.80
C MET A 1 4.28 -22.87 -3.40
N LYS A 2 4.11 -21.91 -4.33
CA LYS A 2 3.31 -20.70 -4.09
C LYS A 2 1.84 -21.10 -4.21
N PRO A 3 1.03 -21.04 -3.14
CA PRO A 3 -0.36 -21.45 -3.23
C PRO A 3 -1.08 -20.53 -4.22
N LEU A 4 -1.60 -21.14 -5.30
CA LEU A 4 -2.54 -20.51 -6.23
C LEU A 4 -3.91 -20.38 -5.55
N TYR A 5 -4.01 -19.46 -4.58
CA TYR A 5 -5.30 -18.96 -4.16
C TYR A 5 -5.19 -17.44 -3.98
N PRO A 6 -5.79 -16.63 -4.88
CA PRO A 6 -5.74 -15.16 -4.79
C PRO A 6 -6.36 -14.63 -3.48
N LEU A 7 -7.12 -15.47 -2.76
CA LEU A 7 -7.84 -15.14 -1.53
C LEU A 7 -7.08 -15.44 -0.24
N ARG A 8 -6.01 -16.25 -0.27
CA ARG A 8 -5.28 -16.66 0.95
C ARG A 8 -3.97 -15.87 1.11
N ARG A 9 -4.04 -14.55 0.94
CA ARG A 9 -2.92 -13.65 1.22
C ARG A 9 -2.77 -13.48 2.72
N THR A 10 -1.55 -13.63 3.23
CA THR A 10 -1.25 -13.33 4.64
C THR A 10 -1.13 -11.82 4.83
N CYS A 11 -1.27 -11.33 6.07
CA CYS A 11 -1.08 -9.93 6.41
C CYS A 11 0.28 -9.40 5.91
N LYS A 12 1.34 -10.22 6.02
CA LYS A 12 2.68 -9.89 5.50
C LYS A 12 2.68 -9.66 3.98
N GLN A 13 1.99 -10.51 3.22
CA GLN A 13 1.88 -10.36 1.77
C GLN A 13 1.03 -9.15 1.38
N ALA A 14 -0.05 -8.88 2.13
CA ALA A 14 -0.88 -7.70 1.90
C ALA A 14 -0.08 -6.41 2.12
N VAL A 15 0.66 -6.32 3.24
CA VAL A 15 1.55 -5.18 3.53
C VAL A 15 2.63 -5.02 2.45
N ALA A 16 3.26 -6.11 2.02
CA ALA A 16 4.24 -6.06 0.94
C ALA A 16 3.65 -5.51 -0.37
N LEU A 17 2.40 -5.87 -0.71
CA LEU A 17 1.69 -5.31 -1.86
C LEU A 17 1.34 -3.83 -1.66
N MET A 18 0.95 -3.41 -0.45
CA MET A 18 0.66 -1.99 -0.17
C MET A 18 1.89 -1.12 -0.39
N ILE A 19 3.06 -1.56 0.09
CA ILE A 19 4.32 -0.85 -0.11
C ILE A 19 4.73 -0.89 -1.59
N ALA A 20 4.64 -2.07 -2.22
CA ALA A 20 4.97 -2.19 -3.64
C ALA A 20 4.09 -1.34 -4.55
N ARG A 21 2.85 -1.01 -4.14
CA ARG A 21 1.96 -0.09 -4.86
C ARG A 21 2.46 1.34 -4.87
N GLU A 22 3.28 1.74 -3.90
CA GLU A 22 3.88 3.07 -3.82
C GLU A 22 5.04 3.21 -4.81
N ASP A 23 5.83 2.13 -4.98
CA ASP A 23 6.99 2.14 -5.87
C ASP A 23 6.63 1.80 -7.33
N ARG A 24 5.62 0.95 -7.55
CA ARG A 24 5.24 0.46 -8.88
C ARG A 24 3.75 0.18 -9.02
N GLU A 25 3.29 0.12 -10.26
CA GLU A 25 1.93 -0.31 -10.56
C GLU A 25 1.74 -1.79 -10.27
N LEU A 26 0.71 -2.11 -9.48
CA LEU A 26 0.33 -3.50 -9.22
C LEU A 26 -0.51 -4.09 -10.37
N PRO A 27 -0.26 -5.34 -10.80
CA PRO A 27 -1.15 -6.10 -11.66
C PRO A 27 -2.59 -6.15 -11.14
N ARG A 28 -3.58 -6.14 -12.04
CA ARG A 28 -5.01 -6.07 -11.69
C ARG A 28 -5.43 -7.15 -10.70
N LEU A 29 -4.93 -8.37 -10.85
CA LEU A 29 -5.23 -9.49 -9.96
C LEU A 29 -4.73 -9.26 -8.52
N GLU A 30 -3.53 -8.70 -8.37
CA GLU A 30 -2.94 -8.41 -7.06
C GLU A 30 -3.69 -7.27 -6.36
N ARG A 31 -4.15 -6.29 -7.14
CA ARG A 31 -5.00 -5.20 -6.64
C ARG A 31 -6.33 -5.72 -6.09
N TRP A 32 -6.96 -6.66 -6.77
CA TRP A 32 -8.19 -7.30 -6.29
C TRP A 32 -7.96 -8.17 -5.06
N ALA A 33 -6.89 -8.97 -5.04
CA ALA A 33 -6.51 -9.77 -3.87
C ALA A 33 -6.28 -8.90 -2.63
N LEU A 34 -5.59 -7.76 -2.79
CA LEU A 34 -5.35 -6.80 -1.71
C LEU A 34 -6.67 -6.19 -1.19
N ARG A 35 -7.57 -5.78 -2.08
CA ARG A 35 -8.89 -5.25 -1.70
C ARG A 35 -9.71 -6.26 -0.90
N LEU A 36 -9.74 -7.51 -1.33
CA LEU A 36 -10.46 -8.57 -0.62
C LEU A 36 -9.84 -8.82 0.76
N HIS A 37 -8.51 -8.84 0.87
CA HIS A 37 -7.84 -9.00 2.17
C HIS A 37 -8.16 -7.85 3.14
N LEU A 38 -8.17 -6.62 2.65
CA LEU A 38 -8.53 -5.44 3.45
C LEU A 38 -9.99 -5.46 3.93
N ALA A 39 -10.90 -6.06 3.18
CA ALA A 39 -12.30 -6.22 3.58
C ALA A 39 -12.49 -7.26 4.70
N VAL A 40 -11.65 -8.31 4.75
CA VAL A 40 -11.79 -9.40 5.75
C VAL A 40 -10.88 -9.23 6.97
N CYS A 41 -9.77 -8.50 6.84
CA CYS A 41 -8.79 -8.32 7.91
C CYS A 41 -9.01 -6.99 8.65
N LYS A 42 -9.08 -7.02 9.98
CA LYS A 42 -9.23 -5.81 10.81
C LYS A 42 -7.94 -5.00 10.95
N ALA A 43 -6.78 -5.66 10.92
CA ALA A 43 -5.50 -5.01 11.20
C ALA A 43 -4.91 -4.29 9.98
N CYS A 44 -5.01 -4.91 8.79
CA CYS A 44 -4.37 -4.40 7.57
C CYS A 44 -4.87 -3.01 7.12
N PRO A 45 -6.17 -2.65 7.23
CA PRO A 45 -6.63 -1.30 6.95
C PRO A 45 -6.01 -0.23 7.86
N ASN A 46 -5.63 -0.60 9.08
CA ASN A 46 -4.95 0.35 9.98
C ASN A 46 -3.54 0.69 9.48
N PHE A 47 -2.81 -0.32 9.03
CA PHE A 47 -1.51 -0.11 8.42
C PHE A 47 -1.61 0.70 7.12
N GLU A 48 -2.63 0.47 6.28
CA GLU A 48 -2.85 1.26 5.06
C GLU A 48 -3.01 2.76 5.39
N ARG A 49 -3.78 3.09 6.44
CA ARG A 49 -3.91 4.47 6.90
C ARG A 49 -2.58 5.08 7.36
N GLN A 50 -1.78 4.34 8.12
CA GLN A 50 -0.46 4.78 8.54
C GLN A 50 0.45 5.06 7.33
N LEU A 51 0.44 4.18 6.34
CA LEU A 51 1.20 4.35 5.10
C LEU A 51 0.76 5.59 4.33
N LEU A 52 -0.55 5.84 4.23
CA LEU A 52 -1.10 7.04 3.60
C LEU A 52 -0.67 8.33 4.33
N THR A 53 -0.66 8.32 5.67
CA THR A 53 -0.14 9.45 6.46
C THR A 53 1.32 9.74 6.15
N MET A 54 2.17 8.70 6.11
CA MET A 54 3.59 8.87 5.76
C MET A 54 3.76 9.43 4.35
N ARG A 55 3.01 8.93 3.37
CA ARG A 55 3.04 9.42 1.99
C ARG A 55 2.65 10.89 1.89
N GLN A 56 1.59 11.31 2.58
CA GLN A 56 1.13 12.70 2.57
C GLN A 56 2.17 13.64 3.19
N ALA A 57 2.77 13.24 4.31
CA ALA A 57 3.82 14.03 4.96
C ALA A 57 5.04 14.21 4.05
N MET A 58 5.51 13.14 3.39
CA MET A 58 6.63 13.22 2.45
C MET A 58 6.28 14.02 1.19
N GLY A 59 5.04 13.92 0.69
CA GLY A 59 4.57 14.72 -0.44
C GLY A 59 4.57 16.21 -0.12
N ALA A 60 4.04 16.59 1.04
CA ALA A 60 4.04 17.99 1.50
C ALA A 60 5.47 18.55 1.64
N TRP A 61 6.42 17.75 2.13
CA TRP A 61 7.81 18.17 2.25
C TRP A 61 8.48 18.44 0.90
N ARG A 62 8.22 17.62 -0.14
CA ARG A 62 8.75 17.89 -1.49
C ARG A 62 8.24 19.20 -2.08
N HIS A 63 6.97 19.53 -1.84
CA HIS A 63 6.42 20.81 -2.30
C HIS A 63 7.05 22.01 -1.59
N TYR A 64 7.37 21.88 -0.29
CA TYR A 64 8.07 22.95 0.44
C TYR A 64 9.46 23.24 -0.13
N SER A 65 10.24 22.22 -0.51
CA SER A 65 11.57 22.43 -1.11
C SER A 65 11.54 23.07 -2.50
N ASP A 66 10.43 22.93 -3.24
CA ASP A 66 10.27 23.54 -4.57
C ASP A 66 9.84 25.02 -4.50
N ASP A 67 9.23 25.45 -3.38
CA ASP A 67 8.75 26.82 -3.13
C ASP A 67 9.82 27.74 -2.50
N GLU A 68 11.04 27.25 -2.24
CA GLU A 68 12.15 28.10 -1.79
C GLU A 68 12.63 28.97 -2.97
N PRO A 69 12.44 30.31 -2.94
CA PRO A 69 12.90 31.17 -4.02
C PRO A 69 14.43 31.18 -4.01
N ARG A 70 15.05 30.74 -5.11
CA ARG A 70 16.50 30.85 -5.34
C ARG A 70 16.95 32.31 -5.32
#